data_AF-A0A0D9XRW2-F1
#
_entry.id   AF-A0A0D9XRW2-F1
#
_cell.length_a   1.000
_cell.length_b   1.000
_cell.length_c   1.000
_cell.angle_alpha   90.00
_cell.angle_beta   90.00
_cell.angle_gamma   90.00
#
_symmetry.space_group_name_H-M   'P 1'
#
loop_
_entity.id
_entity.type
_entity.pdbx_description
1 polymer ?
#
loop_
_entity_poly.entity_id
_entity_poly.type
_entity_poly.pdbx_seq_one_letter_code
_entity_poly.pdbx_strand_id
1 'polypeptide(L)'
;MSDAIVEMGDDGAPTTFVTYRMDQEQIDNILSWVIPETDQEPIFAREKDRGLTIKTTEVMNKSLVRRRKLQAYVKDNLEQFSHVDINEDMFYS
;
A
#
# COMPACT_ATOMS: atom_id res chain seq x y z
N MET A 1 -21.42 -0.08 5.65
CA MET A 1 -21.79 1.34 5.79
C MET A 1 -20.53 2.12 5.50
N SER A 2 -20.53 2.94 4.44
CA SER A 2 -19.37 3.76 4.07
C SER A 2 -19.60 5.17 4.58
N ASP A 3 -18.59 5.78 5.20
CA ASP A 3 -18.65 7.16 5.69
C ASP A 3 -17.85 8.05 4.74
N ALA A 4 -18.43 9.19 4.36
CA ALA A 4 -17.79 10.14 3.48
C ALA A 4 -17.09 11.20 4.34
N ILE A 5 -15.76 11.23 4.32
CA ILE A 5 -14.98 12.27 4.99
C ILE A 5 -14.71 13.38 3.98
N VAL A 6 -15.11 14.60 4.32
CA VAL A 6 -14.86 15.79 3.52
C VAL A 6 -13.58 16.44 4.02
N GLU A 7 -12.46 16.18 3.34
CA GLU A 7 -11.23 16.96 3.54
C GLU A 7 -11.23 18.16 2.60
N MET A 8 -10.85 19.34 3.09
CA MET A 8 -10.63 20.50 2.23
C MET A 8 -9.30 20.32 1.51
N GLY A 9 -9.34 20.19 0.18
CA GLY A 9 -8.13 20.15 -0.64
C GLY A 9 -7.41 21.50 -0.62
N ASP A 10 -6.12 21.48 -0.97
CA ASP A 10 -5.22 22.66 -0.99
C ASP A 10 -5.74 23.77 -1.93
N ASP A 11 -6.56 23.42 -2.94
CA ASP A 11 -7.24 24.32 -3.87
C ASP A 11 -8.57 24.91 -3.34
N GLY A 12 -8.93 24.64 -2.08
CA GLY A 12 -10.19 25.09 -1.47
C GLY A 12 -11.45 24.33 -1.94
N ALA A 13 -11.29 23.28 -2.74
CA ALA A 13 -12.37 22.37 -3.11
C ALA A 13 -12.48 21.20 -2.11
N PRO A 14 -13.69 20.83 -1.66
CA PRO A 14 -13.88 19.64 -0.85
C PRO A 14 -13.50 18.40 -1.67
N THR A 15 -12.43 17.72 -1.25
CA THR A 15 -12.09 16.40 -1.79
C THR A 15 -12.82 15.39 -0.93
N THR A 16 -13.90 14.85 -1.47
CA THR A 16 -14.68 13.82 -0.79
C THR A 16 -13.96 12.49 -0.97
N PHE A 17 -13.30 12.02 0.08
CA PHE A 17 -12.78 10.66 0.09
C PHE A 17 -13.84 9.74 0.66
N VAL A 18 -14.26 8.75 -0.13
CA VAL A 18 -15.09 7.66 0.39
C VAL A 18 -14.18 6.77 1.21
N THR A 19 -14.40 6.78 2.53
CA THR A 19 -13.75 5.82 3.41
C THR A 19 -14.66 4.63 3.65
N TYR A 20 -14.06 3.45 3.61
CA TYR A 20 -14.74 2.20 3.89
C TYR A 20 -13.95 1.46 4.95
N ARG A 21 -14.71 0.95 5.92
CA ARG A 21 -14.16 0.08 6.96
C ARG A 21 -13.76 -1.24 6.32
N MET A 22 -12.52 -1.63 6.53
CA MET A 22 -12.06 -2.95 6.10
C MET A 22 -12.72 -4.04 6.94
N ASP A 23 -13.16 -5.10 6.25
CA ASP A 23 -13.64 -6.31 6.92
C ASP A 23 -12.46 -7.09 7.51
N GLN A 24 -12.73 -7.89 8.57
CA GLN A 24 -11.70 -8.66 9.28
C GLN A 24 -10.91 -9.59 8.35
N GLU A 25 -11.57 -10.22 7.37
CA GLU A 25 -10.90 -11.10 6.38
C GLU A 25 -9.85 -10.33 5.55
N GLN A 26 -10.16 -9.08 5.18
CA GLN A 26 -9.22 -8.24 4.42
C GLN A 26 -8.03 -7.83 5.28
N ILE A 27 -8.28 -7.49 6.55
CA ILE A 27 -7.25 -7.17 7.54
C ILE A 27 -6.32 -8.37 7.73
N ASP A 28 -6.89 -9.55 8.00
CA ASP A 28 -6.14 -10.79 8.21
C ASP A 28 -5.30 -11.15 6.98
N ASN A 29 -5.86 -10.99 5.77
CA ASN A 29 -5.14 -11.21 4.53
C ASN A 29 -3.91 -10.30 4.41
N ILE A 30 -4.04 -8.99 4.68
CA ILE A 30 -2.89 -8.04 4.61
C ILE A 30 -1.85 -8.35 5.68
N LEU A 31 -2.28 -8.68 6.90
CA LEU A 31 -1.37 -9.04 7.98
C LEU A 31 -0.66 -10.37 7.74
N SER A 32 -1.26 -11.28 6.96
CA SER A 32 -0.66 -12.57 6.58
C SER A 32 0.46 -12.46 5.55
N TRP A 33 0.62 -11.31 4.89
CA TRP A 33 1.63 -11.15 3.85
C TRP A 33 3.04 -11.31 4.42
N VAL A 34 3.77 -12.29 3.88
CA VAL A 34 5.21 -12.45 4.10
C VAL A 34 5.94 -11.52 3.14
N ILE A 35 6.34 -10.35 3.64
CA ILE A 35 7.02 -9.33 2.85
C ILE A 35 8.48 -9.28 3.32
N PRO A 36 9.48 -9.44 2.44
CA PRO A 36 10.88 -9.25 2.79
C PRO A 36 11.10 -7.85 3.36
N GLU A 37 11.95 -7.69 4.37
CA GLU A 37 12.25 -6.37 4.95
C GLU A 37 13.04 -5.48 3.99
N THR A 38 13.85 -6.09 3.13
CA THR A 38 14.75 -5.40 2.22
C THR A 38 14.26 -5.50 0.77
N ASP A 39 14.64 -4.50 -0.01
CA ASP A 39 14.45 -4.52 -1.46
C ASP A 39 15.33 -5.59 -2.11
N GLN A 40 14.90 -6.05 -3.29
CA GLN A 40 15.67 -7.01 -4.08
C GLN A 40 16.74 -6.28 -4.89
N GLU A 41 17.93 -6.86 -4.96
CA GLU A 41 18.97 -6.41 -5.87
C GLU A 41 18.80 -7.08 -7.24
N PRO A 42 19.01 -6.36 -8.35
CA PRO A 42 18.90 -6.94 -9.68
C PRO A 42 20.04 -7.95 -9.91
N ILE A 43 19.69 -9.22 -10.11
CA ILE A 43 20.65 -10.29 -10.42
C ILE A 43 20.89 -10.34 -11.93
N PHE A 44 22.10 -10.02 -12.37
CA PHE A 44 22.44 -9.99 -13.79
C PHE A 44 23.07 -11.31 -14.25
N ALA A 45 22.36 -12.05 -15.12
CA ALA A 45 22.91 -13.25 -15.75
C ALA A 45 23.69 -12.96 -17.05
N ARG A 46 23.31 -11.92 -17.81
CA ARG A 46 23.93 -11.48 -19.08
C ARG A 46 23.73 -9.98 -19.31
N GLU A 47 24.71 -9.30 -19.93
CA GLU A 47 24.68 -7.83 -20.17
C GLU A 47 23.51 -7.36 -21.04
N LYS A 48 23.07 -8.18 -22.01
CA LYS A 48 22.02 -7.81 -22.98
C LYS A 48 20.64 -7.61 -22.35
N ASP A 49 20.39 -8.22 -21.19
CA ASP A 49 19.10 -8.16 -20.50
C ASP A 49 19.12 -7.19 -19.31
N ARG A 50 20.28 -6.55 -19.05
CA ARG A 50 20.55 -5.73 -17.85
C ARG A 50 19.51 -4.62 -17.65
N GLY A 51 19.16 -3.91 -18.72
CA GLY A 51 18.19 -2.81 -18.66
C GLY A 51 16.77 -3.28 -18.34
N LEU A 52 16.37 -4.46 -18.81
CA LEU A 52 15.07 -5.06 -18.51
C LEU A 52 15.03 -5.56 -17.06
N THR A 53 16.08 -6.26 -16.61
CA THR A 53 16.21 -6.75 -15.24
C THR A 53 16.14 -5.62 -14.20
N ILE A 54 16.82 -4.50 -14.44
CA ILE A 54 16.76 -3.33 -13.54
C ILE A 54 15.31 -2.82 -13.43
N LYS A 55 14.65 -2.57 -14.56
CA LYS A 55 13.28 -2.06 -14.57
C LYS A 55 12.30 -3.00 -13.88
N THR A 56 12.40 -4.30 -14.12
CA THR A 56 11.54 -5.30 -13.46
C THR A 56 11.77 -5.31 -11.95
N THR A 57 13.04 -5.26 -11.52
CA THR A 57 13.40 -5.23 -10.09
C THR A 57 12.88 -3.96 -9.42
N GLU A 58 13.00 -2.80 -10.06
CA GLU A 58 12.46 -1.53 -9.56
C GLU A 58 10.93 -1.58 -9.38
N VAL A 59 10.21 -2.15 -10.35
CA VAL A 59 8.75 -2.32 -10.25
C VAL A 59 8.39 -3.25 -9.08
N MET A 60 9.09 -4.37 -8.94
CA MET A 60 8.89 -5.29 -7.82
C MET A 60 9.15 -4.63 -6.48
N ASN A 61 10.26 -3.88 -6.35
CA ASN A 61 10.60 -3.16 -5.12
C ASN A 61 9.55 -2.11 -4.77
N LYS A 62 9.03 -1.35 -5.75
CA LYS A 62 7.91 -0.43 -5.52
C LYS A 62 6.67 -1.15 -4.97
N SER A 63 6.31 -2.30 -5.53
CA SER A 63 5.20 -3.10 -5.01
C SER A 63 5.46 -3.62 -3.60
N LEU A 64 6.68 -4.05 -3.28
CA LEU A 64 7.06 -4.49 -1.93
C LEU A 64 6.96 -3.35 -0.92
N VAL A 65 7.51 -2.18 -1.25
CA VAL A 65 7.43 -0.98 -0.40
C VAL A 65 5.98 -0.60 -0.12
N ARG A 66 5.11 -0.62 -1.14
CA ARG A 66 3.67 -0.34 -0.95
C ARG A 66 3.01 -1.34 0.01
N ARG A 67 3.29 -2.64 -0.17
CA ARG A 67 2.77 -3.68 0.73
C ARG A 67 3.25 -3.49 2.17
N ARG A 68 4.52 -3.12 2.39
CA ARG A 68 5.06 -2.83 3.73
C ARG A 68 4.32 -1.64 4.37
N LYS A 69 4.14 -0.55 3.62
CA LYS A 69 3.41 0.63 4.10
C LYS A 69 1.97 0.30 4.47
N LEU A 70 1.27 -0.45 3.63
CA LEU A 70 -0.12 -0.84 3.90
C LEU A 70 -0.21 -1.77 5.12
N GLN A 71 0.70 -2.73 5.25
CA GLN A 71 0.72 -3.61 6.43
C GLN A 71 1.03 -2.83 7.72
N ALA A 72 1.93 -1.84 7.67
CA ALA A 72 2.20 -0.96 8.81
C ALA A 72 0.97 -0.12 9.16
N TYR A 73 0.32 0.50 8.17
CA TYR A 73 -0.90 1.28 8.37
C TYR A 73 -2.01 0.47 9.05
N VAL A 74 -2.25 -0.76 8.59
CA VAL A 74 -3.24 -1.67 9.20
C VAL A 74 -2.89 -1.96 10.66
N LYS A 75 -1.62 -2.25 10.97
CA LYS A 75 -1.17 -2.51 12.35
C LYS A 75 -1.38 -1.28 13.25
N ASP A 76 -0.94 -0.11 12.80
CA ASP A 76 -1.01 1.14 13.56
C ASP A 76 -2.48 1.54 13.84
N ASN A 77 -3.37 1.38 12.86
CA ASN A 77 -4.78 1.69 13.03
C ASN A 77 -5.49 0.71 13.97
N LEU A 78 -5.15 -0.58 13.92
CA LEU A 78 -5.69 -1.55 14.87
C LEU A 78 -5.24 -1.26 16.30
N GLU A 79 -3.99 -0.84 16.49
CA GLU A 79 -3.46 -0.46 17.81
C GLU A 79 -4.14 0.80 18.36
N GLN A 80 -4.36 1.81 17.51
CA GLN A 80 -4.92 3.11 17.94
C GLN A 80 -6.45 3.12 18.04
N PHE A 81 -7.14 2.47 17.09
CA PHE A 81 -8.59 2.64 16.90
C PHE A 81 -9.38 1.32 16.98
N SER A 82 -8.71 0.16 17.05
CA SER A 82 -9.33 -1.19 17.01
C SER A 82 -10.09 -1.51 15.71
N HIS A 83 -9.99 -0.65 14.69
CA HIS A 83 -10.55 -0.85 13.36
C HIS A 83 -9.65 -0.16 12.33
N VAL A 84 -9.88 -0.48 11.05
CA VAL A 84 -9.14 0.11 9.93
C VAL A 84 -10.14 0.66 8.94
N ASP A 85 -10.10 1.97 8.72
CA ASP A 85 -10.83 2.64 7.66
C ASP A 85 -9.83 3.02 6.57
N ILE A 86 -10.17 2.75 5.31
CA ILE A 86 -9.28 3.04 4.18
C ILE A 86 -10.02 3.81 3.09
N ASN A 87 -9.28 4.49 2.24
CA ASN A 87 -9.80 5.12 1.02
C ASN A 87 -9.29 4.38 -0.23
N GLU A 88 -9.88 4.66 -1.38
CA GLU A 88 -9.52 4.01 -2.66
C GLU A 88 -8.06 4.29 -3.06
N ASP A 89 -7.52 5.45 -2.72
CA ASP A 89 -6.16 5.86 -3.09
C ASP A 89 -5.07 5.04 -2.39
N MET A 90 -5.37 4.46 -1.23
CA MET A 90 -4.44 3.59 -0.49
C MET A 90 -4.15 2.27 -1.21
N PHE A 91 -4.97 1.85 -2.17
CA PHE A 91 -4.71 0.64 -2.96
C PHE A 91 -3.90 0.91 -4.25
N TYR A 92 -3.98 2.12 -4.81
CA TYR A 92 -3.47 2.39 -6.16
C TYR A 92 -2.24 3.33 -6.22
N SER A 93 -1.93 4.06 -5.14
CA SER A 93 -0.85 5.08 -5.11
C SER A 93 0.56 4.54 -4.93
#